data_AF-A0A497KQW4-F1
#
_entry.id   AF-A0A497KQW4-F1
#
_cell.length_a   1.000
_cell.length_b   1.000
_cell.length_c   1.000
_cell.angle_alpha   90.00
_cell.angle_beta   90.00
_cell.angle_gamma   90.00
#
_symmetry.space_group_name_H-M   'P 1'
#
loop_
_entity.id
_entity.type
_entity.pdbx_description
1 polymer ?
#
loop_
_entity_poly.entity_id
_entity_poly.type
_entity_poly.pdbx_seq_one_letter_code
_entity_poly.pdbx_strand_id
1 'polypeptide(L)'
;MYGNAKDFVGIHMTGGEILIKEDCQNRPGADMLDGKIVICGHVSSILPTFTIEDIRKSVKVDGEKIGGPFYRFSGDLANKGQGRLYVSKERNPHLRFYEKYL
;
A
#
# COMPACT_ATOMS: atom_id res chain seq x y z
N MET A 1 5.17 -1.79 13.60
CA MET A 1 4.95 -0.46 14.21
C MET A 1 3.44 -0.32 14.42
N TYR A 2 2.95 -0.10 15.64
CA TYR A 2 1.50 -0.06 15.94
C TYR A 2 0.99 1.38 16.12
N GLY A 3 1.11 2.21 15.08
CA GLY A 3 0.68 3.61 15.16
C GLY A 3 0.62 4.27 13.79
N ASN A 4 0.26 5.56 13.79
CA ASN A 4 0.26 6.39 12.58
C ASN A 4 1.67 6.49 12.00
N ALA A 5 1.75 6.45 10.69
CA ALA A 5 2.95 6.82 9.96
C ALA A 5 2.69 8.12 9.21
N LYS A 6 3.70 8.99 9.12
CA LYS A 6 3.56 10.26 8.39
C LYS A 6 3.87 10.01 6.91
N ASP A 7 4.82 10.75 6.35
CA ASP A 7 5.14 10.70 4.93
C ASP A 7 6.20 9.63 4.61
N PHE A 8 6.27 9.19 3.35
CA PHE A 8 7.37 8.41 2.78
C PHE A 8 7.64 7.05 3.43
N VAL A 9 6.61 6.38 3.93
CA VAL A 9 6.77 5.04 4.48
C VAL A 9 7.30 4.09 3.42
N GLY A 10 8.39 3.39 3.73
CA GLY A 10 9.01 2.45 2.80
C GLY A 10 9.72 3.12 1.62
N ILE A 11 10.17 4.38 1.77
CA ILE A 11 11.01 5.01 0.76
C ILE A 11 12.29 4.20 0.51
N HIS A 12 12.63 3.97 -0.76
CA HIS A 12 13.75 3.11 -1.18
C HIS A 12 13.71 1.68 -0.61
N MET A 13 12.53 1.17 -0.23
CA MET A 13 12.39 -0.20 0.27
C MET A 13 12.84 -1.20 -0.80
N THR A 14 13.72 -2.14 -0.41
CA THR A 14 14.28 -3.17 -1.29
C THR A 14 13.83 -4.58 -0.93
N GLY A 15 12.96 -4.73 0.07
CA GLY A 15 12.49 -6.01 0.58
C GLY A 15 11.88 -5.89 1.98
N GLY A 16 11.34 -6.99 2.48
CA GLY A 16 10.67 -7.05 3.80
C GLY A 16 9.19 -6.68 3.74
N GLU A 17 8.58 -6.55 4.93
CA GLU A 17 7.17 -6.24 5.08
C GLU A 17 6.97 -5.11 6.11
N ILE A 18 6.10 -4.15 5.80
CA ILE A 18 5.71 -3.07 6.69
C ILE A 18 4.19 -3.16 6.89
N LEU A 19 3.75 -3.26 8.14
CA LEU A 19 2.34 -3.13 8.53
C LEU A 19 2.11 -1.84 9.31
N ILE A 20 1.18 -1.05 8.81
CA ILE A 20 0.66 0.17 9.43
C ILE A 20 -0.80 -0.09 9.78
N LYS A 21 -1.12 -0.18 11.07
CA LYS A 21 -2.50 -0.44 11.52
C LYS A 21 -3.42 0.79 11.44
N GLU A 22 -2.82 1.97 11.50
CA GLU A 22 -3.54 3.25 11.49
C GLU A 22 -3.29 4.01 10.18
N ASP A 23 -3.39 5.34 10.23
CA ASP A 23 -3.29 6.18 9.05
C ASP A 23 -1.82 6.37 8.61
N CYS A 24 -1.66 6.52 7.30
CA CYS A 24 -0.41 6.88 6.65
C CYS A 24 -0.66 8.15 5.84
N GLN A 25 0.27 9.10 5.85
CA GLN A 25 0.09 10.34 5.09
C GLN A 25 0.61 10.17 3.66
N ASN A 26 1.51 11.04 3.21
CA ASN A 26 1.76 11.20 1.79
C ASN A 26 2.80 10.19 1.27
N ARG A 27 2.57 9.74 0.03
CA ARG A 27 3.53 9.00 -0.81
C ARG A 27 4.08 7.70 -0.18
N PRO A 28 3.22 6.76 0.26
CA PRO A 28 3.68 5.45 0.68
C PRO A 28 4.38 4.72 -0.49
N GLY A 29 5.52 4.10 -0.21
CA GLY A 29 6.29 3.31 -1.19
C GLY A 29 7.00 4.13 -2.27
N ALA A 30 7.21 5.43 -2.07
CA ALA A 30 7.99 6.25 -3.00
C ALA A 30 9.37 5.63 -3.26
N ASP A 31 9.75 5.49 -4.53
CA ASP A 31 11.03 4.89 -4.92
C ASP A 31 11.26 3.46 -4.39
N MET A 32 10.20 2.72 -4.02
CA MET A 32 10.34 1.33 -3.58
C MET A 32 10.72 0.42 -4.76
N LEU A 33 11.73 -0.42 -4.55
CA LEU A 33 12.22 -1.41 -5.53
C LEU A 33 11.57 -2.78 -5.35
N ASP A 34 11.35 -3.20 -4.10
CA ASP A 34 10.67 -4.44 -3.75
C ASP A 34 10.13 -4.36 -2.32
N GLY A 35 9.47 -5.41 -1.84
CA GLY A 35 8.88 -5.49 -0.51
C GLY A 35 7.36 -5.32 -0.52
N LYS A 36 6.79 -5.27 0.68
CA LYS A 36 5.35 -5.19 0.89
C LYS A 36 5.02 -4.13 1.94
N ILE A 37 4.10 -3.24 1.63
CA ILE A 37 3.56 -2.27 2.58
C ILE A 37 2.06 -2.51 2.69
N VAL A 38 1.56 -2.65 3.92
CA VAL A 38 0.14 -2.86 4.24
C VAL A 38 -0.33 -1.72 5.13
N ILE A 39 -1.35 -0.99 4.68
CA ILE A 39 -1.92 0.16 5.36
C ILE A 39 -3.39 -0.13 5.64
N CYS A 40 -3.71 -0.32 6.92
CA CYS A 40 -5.07 -0.62 7.37
C CYS A 40 -5.91 0.65 7.58
N GLY A 41 -5.29 1.82 7.78
CA GLY A 41 -5.97 3.10 7.91
C GLY A 41 -6.10 3.87 6.59
N HIS A 42 -6.20 5.18 6.71
CA HIS A 42 -6.35 6.13 5.62
C HIS A 42 -5.02 6.50 4.98
N VAL A 43 -5.02 6.76 3.67
CA VAL A 43 -3.93 7.41 2.92
C VAL A 43 -4.47 8.64 2.20
N SER A 44 -3.67 9.70 2.08
CA SER A 44 -4.10 10.90 1.35
C SER A 44 -4.16 10.67 -0.16
N SER A 45 -3.23 9.87 -0.69
CA SER A 45 -3.11 9.57 -2.12
C SER A 45 -2.17 8.38 -2.36
N ILE A 46 -2.29 7.79 -3.54
CA ILE A 46 -1.35 6.81 -4.10
C ILE A 46 -0.54 7.50 -5.18
N LEU A 47 0.76 7.23 -5.25
CA LEU A 47 1.61 7.77 -6.30
C LEU A 47 1.11 7.27 -7.68
N PRO A 48 1.08 8.14 -8.71
CA PRO A 48 0.58 7.77 -10.04
C PRO A 48 1.44 6.72 -10.76
N THR A 49 2.63 6.43 -10.21
CA THR A 49 3.57 5.42 -10.69
C THR A 49 3.29 4.04 -10.12
N PHE A 50 2.21 3.89 -9.35
CA PHE A 50 1.66 2.61 -8.94
C PHE A 50 0.47 2.23 -9.83
N THR A 51 0.40 0.96 -10.20
CA THR A 51 -0.71 0.38 -10.94
C THR A 51 -1.58 -0.42 -10.00
N ILE A 52 -2.91 -0.25 -10.08
CA ILE A 52 -3.85 -1.11 -9.36
C ILE A 52 -3.90 -2.49 -10.03
N GLU A 53 -3.84 -3.54 -9.21
CA GLU A 53 -3.73 -4.92 -9.69
C GLU A 53 -5.01 -5.72 -9.42
N ASP A 54 -5.50 -5.70 -8.17
CA ASP A 54 -6.72 -6.39 -7.75
C ASP A 54 -7.22 -5.88 -6.41
N ILE A 55 -8.37 -6.41 -5.98
CA ILE A 55 -8.90 -6.24 -4.62
C ILE A 55 -8.75 -7.55 -3.86
N ARG A 56 -8.06 -7.53 -2.72
CA ARG A 56 -7.81 -8.70 -1.88
C ARG A 56 -8.66 -8.67 -0.62
N LYS A 57 -9.31 -9.79 -0.31
CA LYS A 57 -10.08 -9.97 0.95
C LYS A 57 -9.18 -10.00 2.20
N SER A 58 -7.89 -10.25 2.03
CA SER A 58 -6.91 -10.30 3.12
C SER A 58 -5.49 -10.26 2.56
N VAL A 59 -4.53 -9.88 3.41
CA VAL A 59 -3.10 -9.95 3.13
C VAL A 59 -2.37 -10.64 4.29
N LYS A 60 -1.32 -11.41 3.99
CA LYS A 60 -0.46 -12.03 5.01
C LYS A 60 0.73 -11.12 5.27
N VAL A 61 0.99 -10.82 6.55
CA VAL A 61 2.18 -10.09 7.02
C VAL A 61 2.79 -10.86 8.20
N ASP A 62 4.08 -11.16 8.16
CA ASP A 62 4.82 -11.84 9.24
C ASP A 62 4.14 -13.10 9.80
N GLY A 63 3.47 -13.88 8.94
CA GLY A 63 2.74 -15.08 9.37
C GLY A 63 1.26 -14.83 9.69
N GLU A 64 0.89 -13.60 10.06
CA GLU A 64 -0.47 -13.21 10.43
C GLU A 64 -1.32 -12.83 9.22
N LYS A 65 -2.61 -13.18 9.26
CA LYS A 65 -3.58 -12.82 8.23
C LYS A 65 -4.33 -11.57 8.65
N ILE A 66 -4.16 -10.49 7.90
CA ILE A 66 -4.87 -9.23 8.09
C ILE A 66 -6.10 -9.21 7.19
N GLY A 67 -7.28 -8.97 7.77
CA GLY A 67 -8.55 -8.87 7.06
C GLY A 67 -8.66 -7.56 6.27
N GLY A 68 -9.16 -7.65 5.04
CA GLY A 68 -9.42 -6.51 4.16
C GLY A 68 -10.91 -6.15 4.10
N PRO A 69 -11.40 -5.61 2.96
CA PRO A 69 -10.76 -5.61 1.65
C PRO A 69 -9.62 -4.59 1.48
N PHE A 70 -8.61 -4.95 0.68
CA PHE A 70 -7.48 -4.11 0.32
C PHE A 70 -7.43 -3.89 -1.19
N TYR A 71 -7.24 -2.65 -1.63
CA TYR A 71 -6.70 -2.39 -2.95
C TYR A 71 -5.24 -2.82 -2.97
N ARG A 72 -4.85 -3.66 -3.92
CA ARG A 72 -3.46 -4.02 -4.16
C ARG A 72 -2.93 -3.22 -5.34
N PHE A 73 -1.81 -2.54 -5.12
CA PHE A 73 -1.06 -1.86 -6.15
C PHE A 73 0.35 -2.45 -6.29
N SER A 74 0.94 -2.34 -7.48
CA SER A 74 2.33 -2.64 -7.76
C SER A 74 3.09 -1.43 -8.30
N GLY A 75 4.33 -1.26 -7.85
CA GLY A 75 5.21 -0.13 -8.16
C GLY A 75 6.46 -0.15 -7.28
N ASP A 76 7.28 0.88 -7.24
CA ASP A 76 7.17 2.15 -7.94
C ASP A 76 7.72 2.01 -9.38
N LEU A 77 6.86 2.16 -10.38
CA LEU A 77 7.26 1.99 -11.79
C LEU A 77 8.30 3.02 -12.25
N ALA A 78 8.40 4.18 -11.58
CA ALA A 78 9.44 5.17 -11.90
C ALA A 78 10.86 4.59 -11.73
N ASN A 79 11.02 3.64 -10.81
CA ASN A 79 12.29 2.98 -10.51
C ASN A 79 12.32 1.51 -10.96
N LYS A 80 11.37 1.10 -11.81
CA LYS A 80 11.15 -0.30 -12.22
C LYS A 80 10.93 -1.24 -11.03
N GLY A 81 10.42 -0.70 -9.92
CA GLY A 81 10.14 -1.45 -8.70
C GLY A 81 9.00 -2.45 -8.87
N GLN A 82 9.06 -3.53 -8.10
CA GLN A 82 8.07 -4.61 -8.03
C GLN A 82 7.44 -4.69 -6.63
N GLY A 83 7.58 -3.62 -5.86
CA GLY A 83 6.96 -3.45 -4.56
C GLY A 83 5.44 -3.56 -4.60
N ARG A 84 4.86 -4.03 -3.49
CA ARG A 84 3.42 -4.23 -3.35
C ARG A 84 2.86 -3.35 -2.24
N LEU A 85 1.88 -2.53 -2.59
CA LEU A 85 1.17 -1.69 -1.66
C LEU A 85 -0.26 -2.20 -1.48
N TYR A 86 -0.66 -2.47 -0.24
CA TYR A 86 -2.01 -2.87 0.12
C TYR A 86 -2.64 -1.76 0.95
N VAL A 87 -3.76 -1.22 0.50
CA VAL A 87 -4.45 -0.11 1.18
C VAL A 87 -5.89 -0.48 1.46
N SER A 88 -6.32 -0.28 2.71
CA SER A 88 -7.68 -0.58 3.16
C SER A 88 -8.70 0.12 2.26
N LYS A 89 -9.57 -0.65 1.62
CA LYS A 89 -10.58 -0.10 0.71
C LYS A 89 -11.63 0.72 1.47
N GLU A 90 -12.09 0.21 2.61
CA GLU A 90 -13.17 0.83 3.39
C GLU A 90 -12.75 2.18 3.98
N ARG A 91 -11.47 2.31 4.36
CA ARG A 91 -10.91 3.55 4.90
C ARG A 91 -10.53 4.58 3.82
N ASN A 92 -10.60 4.20 2.55
CA ASN A 92 -10.13 5.00 1.43
C ASN A 92 -11.14 5.07 0.26
N PRO A 93 -12.35 5.62 0.49
CA PRO A 93 -13.39 5.70 -0.55
C PRO A 93 -12.98 6.56 -1.76
N HIS A 94 -12.07 7.51 -1.59
CA HIS A 94 -11.53 8.34 -2.67
C HIS A 94 -10.71 7.54 -3.69
N LEU A 95 -10.19 6.36 -3.31
CA LEU A 95 -9.47 5.47 -4.22
C LEU A 95 -10.40 4.61 -5.09
N ARG A 96 -11.73 4.67 -4.87
CA ARG A 96 -12.70 3.91 -5.65
C ARG A 96 -12.61 4.17 -7.16
N PHE A 97 -12.11 5.34 -7.57
CA PHE A 97 -11.93 5.63 -8.99
C PHE A 97 -10.98 4.64 -9.68
N TYR A 98 -10.05 4.01 -8.95
CA TYR A 98 -9.14 3.00 -9.50
C TYR A 98 -9.85 1.72 -9.91
N GLU A 99 -11.04 1.42 -9.35
CA GLU A 99 -11.80 0.22 -9.69
C GLU A 99 -12.16 0.12 -11.17
N LYS A 100 -12.19 1.25 -11.90
CA LYS A 100 -12.44 1.26 -13.35
C LYS A 100 -11.28 0.69 -14.19
N TYR A 101 -10.13 0.42 -13.56
CA TYR A 101 -8.94 -0.15 -14.19
C TYR A 101 -8.67 -1.61 -13.77
N LEU A 102 -9.59 -2.21 -13.02
CA LEU A 102 -9.59 -3.63 -12.65
C LEU A 102 -10.37 -4.45 -13.68
#